data_AF-A0A7X9G3V1-F1
#
_entry.id   AF-A0A7X9G3V1-F1
#
_cell.length_a   1.000
_cell.length_b   1.000
_cell.length_c   1.000
_cell.angle_alpha   90.00
_cell.angle_beta   90.00
_cell.angle_gamma   90.00
#
_symmetry.space_group_name_H-M   'P 1'
#
loop_
_entity.id
_entity.type
_entity.pdbx_description
1 polymer ?
#
loop_
_entity_poly.entity_id
_entity_poly.type
_entity_poly.pdbx_seq_one_letter_code
_entity_poly.pdbx_strand_id
1 'polypeptide(L)'
;MRIEGLYRLVSAVPPMRVGNPSYNVDRMMEMYAAAVKRGAVVVLFPELSVTGYTCGDLFEQQTLLTAALAGLERLRAATVGQSAVLIA
;
A
#
# COMPACT_ATOMS: atom_id res chain seq x y z
N MET A 1 22.04 8.60 -14.04
CA MET A 1 22.18 7.83 -15.29
C MET A 1 21.02 6.82 -15.33
N ARG A 2 20.09 6.95 -16.28
CA ARG A 2 19.03 5.95 -16.53
C ARG A 2 19.54 5.03 -17.65
N ILE A 3 19.58 3.73 -17.40
CA ILE A 3 19.92 2.73 -18.42
C ILE A 3 18.60 2.36 -19.10
N GLU A 4 18.54 2.40 -20.42
CA GLU A 4 17.34 2.05 -21.18
C GLU A 4 16.97 0.57 -20.94
N GLY A 5 15.67 0.30 -20.79
CA GLY A 5 15.15 -1.06 -20.54
C GLY A 5 15.21 -1.55 -19.09
N LEU A 6 15.79 -0.78 -18.15
CA LEU A 6 15.79 -1.15 -16.72
C LEU A 6 14.67 -0.48 -15.94
N TYR A 7 13.94 -1.29 -15.18
CA TYR A 7 12.85 -0.86 -14.32
C TYR A 7 13.22 -1.00 -12.85
N ARG A 8 12.94 0.04 -12.05
CA ARG A 8 13.12 0.00 -10.60
C ARG A 8 11.83 -0.46 -9.95
N LEU A 9 11.89 -1.60 -9.25
CA LEU A 9 10.82 -2.10 -8.41
C LEU A 9 11.21 -1.91 -6.94
N VAL A 10 10.23 -1.66 -6.08
CA VAL A 10 10.42 -1.47 -4.64
C VAL A 10 9.52 -2.41 -3.88
N SER A 11 10.11 -3.20 -2.98
CA SER A 11 9.36 -3.91 -1.92
C SER A 11 9.43 -3.08 -0.66
N ALA A 12 8.28 -2.68 -0.14
CA ALA A 12 8.13 -1.77 0.98
C ALA A 12 7.36 -2.47 2.10
N VAL A 13 7.98 -2.60 3.28
CA VAL A 13 7.34 -3.16 4.48
C VAL A 13 7.01 -2.02 5.45
N PRO A 14 5.75 -1.56 5.52
CA PRO A 14 5.37 -0.46 6.40
C PRO A 14 5.29 -0.95 7.85
N PRO A 15 5.57 -0.08 8.84
CA PRO A 15 5.10 -0.33 10.19
C PRO A 15 3.57 -0.42 10.15
N MET A 16 3.02 -1.46 10.76
CA MET A 16 1.61 -1.79 10.67
C MET A 16 0.98 -2.01 12.04
N ARG A 17 -0.33 -1.78 12.11
CA ARG A 17 -1.18 -2.02 13.26
C ARG A 17 -2.30 -2.97 12.83
N VAL A 18 -2.38 -4.11 13.51
CA VAL A 18 -3.40 -5.13 13.27
C VAL A 18 -4.78 -4.51 13.44
N GLY A 19 -5.66 -4.69 12.45
CA GLY A 19 -7.04 -4.20 12.51
C GLY A 19 -7.21 -2.69 12.33
N ASN A 20 -6.16 -1.96 11.92
CA ASN A 20 -6.24 -0.51 11.71
C ASN A 20 -5.93 -0.10 10.25
N PRO A 21 -6.89 -0.26 9.32
CA PRO A 21 -6.73 0.12 7.92
C PRO A 21 -6.30 1.56 7.68
N SER A 22 -6.81 2.52 8.45
CA SER A 22 -6.46 3.93 8.25
C SER A 22 -4.97 4.17 8.49
N TYR A 23 -4.44 3.70 9.62
CA TYR A 23 -3.03 3.87 9.95
C TYR A 23 -2.12 3.17 8.96
N ASN A 24 -2.47 1.94 8.56
CA ASN A 24 -1.66 1.15 7.64
C ASN A 24 -1.59 1.83 6.27
N VAL A 25 -2.72 2.30 5.75
CA VAL A 25 -2.80 3.03 4.48
C VAL A 25 -1.99 4.33 4.52
N ASP A 26 -1.99 5.06 5.63
CA ASP A 26 -1.15 6.26 5.78
C ASP A 26 0.34 5.94 5.60
N ARG A 27 0.82 4.86 6.24
CA ARG A 27 2.21 4.40 6.13
C ARG A 27 2.53 3.90 4.72
N MET A 28 1.60 3.18 4.09
CA MET A 28 1.76 2.73 2.70
C MET A 28 1.89 3.91 1.74
N MET A 29 1.05 4.95 1.87
CA MET A 29 1.11 6.13 1.00
C MET A 29 2.42 6.91 1.17
N GLU A 30 2.92 7.06 2.40
CA GLU A 30 4.23 7.69 2.67
C GLU A 30 5.37 6.95 1.96
N MET A 31 5.40 5.63 2.07
CA MET A 31 6.42 4.80 1.41
C MET A 31 6.27 4.80 -0.11
N TYR A 32 5.04 4.75 -0.62
CA TYR A 32 4.75 4.84 -2.05
C TYR A 32 5.25 6.15 -2.64
N ALA A 33 4.91 7.30 -2.03
CA ALA A 33 5.37 8.61 -2.49
C ALA A 33 6.91 8.70 -2.49
N ALA A 34 7.57 8.17 -1.45
CA ALA A 34 9.03 8.12 -1.38
C ALA A 34 9.64 7.23 -2.49
N ALA A 35 9.01 6.10 -2.81
CA ALA A 35 9.45 5.18 -3.85
C ALA A 35 9.26 5.77 -5.26
N VAL A 36 8.11 6.40 -5.53
CA VAL A 36 7.83 7.12 -6.78
C VAL A 36 8.86 8.23 -7.01
N LYS A 37 9.17 9.03 -5.98
CA LYS A 37 10.21 10.07 -6.05
C LYS A 37 11.59 9.51 -6.39
N ARG A 38 11.88 8.25 -6.05
CA ARG A 38 13.12 7.53 -6.38
C ARG A 38 13.07 6.82 -7.74
N GLY A 39 11.99 7.03 -8.50
CA GLY A 39 11.80 6.48 -9.84
C GLY A 39 11.36 5.03 -9.87
N ALA A 40 10.70 4.53 -8.82
CA ALA A 40 10.05 3.23 -8.86
C ALA A 40 8.91 3.21 -9.87
N VAL A 41 8.73 2.09 -10.57
CA VAL A 41 7.57 1.83 -11.45
C VAL A 41 6.59 0.82 -10.86
N VAL A 42 7.02 0.04 -9.87
CA VAL A 42 6.16 -0.82 -9.04
C VAL A 42 6.59 -0.66 -7.59
N VAL A 43 5.61 -0.54 -6.69
CA VAL A 43 5.79 -0.57 -5.25
C VAL A 43 4.90 -1.66 -4.69
N LEU A 44 5.51 -2.72 -4.14
CA LEU A 44 4.83 -3.89 -3.62
C LEU A 44 4.83 -3.84 -2.09
N PHE A 45 3.66 -4.09 -1.51
CA PHE A 45 3.44 -4.21 -0.07
C PHE A 45 3.18 -5.67 0.34
N PRO A 46 3.31 -6.01 1.64
CA PRO A 46 3.05 -7.37 2.13
C PRO A 46 1.60 -7.80 1.97
N GLU A 47 1.36 -9.11 2.09
CA GLU A 47 0.01 -9.67 2.12
C GLU A 47 -0.88 -9.00 3.18
N LEU A 48 -2.10 -8.66 2.77
CA LEU A 48 -3.11 -8.01 3.62
C LEU A 48 -2.59 -6.75 4.30
N SER A 49 -1.70 -5.99 3.65
CA SER A 49 -1.04 -4.82 4.26
C SER A 49 -2.02 -3.73 4.71
N VAL A 50 -3.19 -3.65 4.08
CA VAL A 50 -4.27 -2.74 4.49
C VAL A 50 -4.78 -3.11 5.88
N THR A 51 -5.12 -4.36 6.16
CA THR A 51 -5.72 -4.77 7.44
C THR A 51 -4.69 -5.22 8.48
N GLY A 52 -3.59 -5.80 8.03
CA GLY A 52 -2.67 -6.64 8.81
C GLY A 52 -3.05 -8.11 8.68
N TYR A 53 -2.07 -8.97 8.36
CA TYR A 53 -2.25 -10.41 8.13
C TYR A 53 -2.84 -11.15 9.35
N THR A 54 -2.42 -10.78 10.56
CA THR A 54 -2.77 -11.48 11.80
C THR A 54 -4.09 -11.02 12.43
N CYS A 55 -5.04 -10.49 11.64
CA CYS A 55 -6.34 -10.04 12.17
C CYS A 55 -7.24 -11.19 12.70
N GLY A 56 -7.05 -12.42 12.22
CA GLY A 56 -7.84 -13.57 12.66
C GLY A 56 -9.35 -13.33 12.52
N ASP A 57 -10.11 -13.62 13.58
CA ASP A 57 -11.57 -13.48 13.62
C ASP A 57 -12.09 -12.05 13.37
N LEU A 58 -11.22 -11.03 13.44
CA LEU A 58 -11.62 -9.67 13.04
C LEU A 58 -12.01 -9.58 11.56
N PHE A 59 -11.58 -10.52 10.70
CA PHE A 59 -12.02 -10.59 9.31
C PHE A 59 -13.53 -10.85 9.15
N GLU A 60 -14.18 -11.42 10.17
CA GLU A 60 -15.64 -11.60 10.21
C GLU A 60 -16.40 -10.31 10.59
N GLN A 61 -15.69 -9.23 10.91
CA GLN A 61 -16.28 -7.96 11.32
C GLN A 61 -16.48 -7.02 10.13
N GLN A 62 -17.73 -6.68 9.83
CA GLN A 62 -18.09 -5.74 8.76
C GLN A 62 -17.38 -4.38 8.91
N THR A 63 -17.11 -3.95 10.15
CA THR A 63 -16.36 -2.73 10.45
C THR A 63 -14.94 -2.78 9.88
N LEU A 64 -14.23 -3.91 10.03
CA LEU A 64 -12.88 -4.07 9.47
C LEU A 64 -12.93 -4.04 7.94
N LEU A 65 -13.84 -4.81 7.34
CA LEU A 65 -13.98 -4.90 5.88
C LEU A 65 -14.34 -3.55 5.25
N THR A 66 -15.27 -2.82 5.86
CA THR A 66 -15.67 -1.47 5.40
C THR A 66 -14.50 -0.49 5.49
N ALA A 67 -13.73 -0.53 6.60
CA ALA A 67 -12.54 0.28 6.75
C ALA A 67 -11.43 -0.09 5.75
N ALA A 68 -11.27 -1.38 5.43
CA ALA A 68 -10.31 -1.85 4.43
C ALA A 68 -10.68 -1.36 3.03
N LEU A 69 -11.95 -1.44 2.63
CA LEU A 69 -12.43 -0.92 1.35
C LEU A 69 -12.28 0.59 1.23
N ALA A 70 -12.58 1.33 2.30
CA ALA A 70 -12.32 2.77 2.36
C ALA A 70 -10.81 3.08 2.23
N GLY A 71 -9.96 2.26 2.86
CA GLY A 71 -8.51 2.32 2.72
C GLY A 71 -8.04 2.07 1.28
N LEU A 72 -8.59 1.07 0.61
CA LEU A 72 -8.29 0.75 -0.79
C LEU A 72 -8.68 1.90 -1.72
N GLU A 73 -9.83 2.53 -1.48
CA GLU A 73 -10.26 3.71 -2.26
C GLU A 73 -9.31 4.89 -2.09
N ARG A 74 -8.75 5.09 -0.89
CA ARG A 74 -7.71 6.10 -0.66
C ARG A 74 -6.43 5.77 -1.44
N LEU A 75 -6.00 4.50 -1.46
CA LEU A 75 -4.84 4.06 -2.24
C LEU A 75 -5.09 4.24 -3.76
N ARG A 76 -6.29 3.91 -4.24
CA ARG A 76 -6.70 4.14 -5.63
C ARG A 76 -6.59 5.63 -5.98
N ALA A 77 -7.18 6.50 -5.17
CA ALA A 77 -7.13 7.94 -5.40
C ALA A 77 -5.69 8.48 -5.39
N ALA A 78 -4.84 7.99 -4.49
CA ALA A 78 -3.44 8.41 -4.38
C ALA A 78 -2.57 7.98 -5.58
N THR A 79 -2.97 6.93 -6.31
CA THR A 79 -2.24 6.41 -7.47
C THR A 79 -2.70 7.00 -8.81
N VAL A 80 -3.81 7.73 -8.85
CA VAL A 80 -4.28 8.40 -10.07
C VAL A 80 -3.22 9.39 -10.57
N GLY A 81 -2.83 9.24 -11.84
CA GLY A 81 -1.84 10.11 -12.49
C GLY A 81 -0.39 9.88 -12.06
N GLN A 82 -0.12 8.87 -11.23
CA GLN A 82 1.24 8.52 -10.82
C GLN A 82 1.91 7.58 -11.83
N SER A 83 3.24 7.65 -11.90
CA SER A 83 4.03 6.83 -12.83
C SER A 83 4.28 5.39 -12.38
N ALA A 84 3.83 5.02 -11.17
CA ALA A 84 4.11 3.72 -10.56
C ALA A 84 2.84 2.98 -10.17
N VAL A 85 2.84 1.66 -10.37
CA VAL A 85 1.79 0.77 -9.87
C VAL A 85 2.02 0.48 -8.39
N LEU A 86 0.95 0.52 -7.60
CA LEU A 86 0.94 0.08 -6.20
C LEU A 86 0.28 -1.29 -6.12
N ILE A 87 0.89 -2.22 -5.38
CA ILE A 87 0.31 -3.53 -5.06
C ILE A 87 0.16 -3.61 -3.54
N ALA A 88 -1.08 -3.61 -3.06
CA ALA A 88 -1.48 -3.56 -1.65
C ALA A 88 -1.73 -4.95 -1.06
#